data_AF-A0A962MH47-F1
#
_entry.id   AF-A0A962MH47-F1
#
_cell.length_a   1.000
_cell.length_b   1.000
_cell.length_c   1.000
_cell.angle_alpha   90.00
_cell.angle_beta   90.00
_cell.angle_gamma   90.00
#
_symmetry.space_group_name_H-M   'P 1'
#
loop_
_entity.id
_entity.type
_entity.pdbx_description
1 polymer ?
#
loop_
_entity_poly.entity_id
_entity_poly.type
_entity_poly.pdbx_seq_one_letter_code
_entity_poly.pdbx_strand_id
1 'polypeptide(L)' 'MSSGKTRIACDIDFEQPGRQIGSLRLSHSDNLHAYGHIPIPIVQLQGPLDDDAASRGSLQAGSRLGAMQIGATHGP' A
#
# COMPACT_ATOMS: atom_id res chain seq x y z
N MET A 1 10.81 -32.77 -1.67
CA MET A 1 9.89 -31.85 -2.38
C MET A 1 10.73 -30.74 -3.01
N SER A 2 10.55 -30.45 -4.29
CA SER A 2 11.31 -29.40 -4.97
C SER A 2 10.75 -28.02 -4.56
N SER A 3 11.54 -27.21 -3.85
CA SER A 3 11.22 -25.81 -3.55
C SER A 3 11.77 -24.92 -4.67
N GLY A 4 11.23 -25.10 -5.87
CA GLY A 4 11.54 -24.22 -6.99
C GLY A 4 10.92 -22.84 -6.77
N LYS A 5 11.64 -21.77 -7.11
CA LYS A 5 11.08 -20.41 -7.09
C LYS A 5 9.86 -20.33 -7.99
N THR A 6 8.74 -19.85 -7.46
CA THR A 6 7.47 -19.74 -8.21
C THR A 6 7.58 -18.74 -9.36
N ARG A 7 6.84 -19.00 -10.45
CA ARG A 7 6.65 -18.08 -11.59
C ARG A 7 5.35 -17.29 -11.50
N ILE A 8 4.58 -17.47 -10.42
CA ILE A 8 3.37 -16.70 -10.17
C ILE A 8 3.80 -15.30 -9.73
N ALA A 9 3.27 -14.28 -10.41
CA ALA A 9 3.45 -12.88 -10.04
C ALA A 9 2.18 -12.34 -9.37
N CYS A 10 2.34 -11.34 -8.50
CA CYS A 10 1.24 -10.65 -7.84
C CYS A 10 1.60 -9.16 -7.75
N ASP A 11 0.65 -8.29 -8.11
CA ASP A 11 0.83 -6.84 -8.08
C ASP A 11 0.17 -6.20 -6.84
N ILE A 12 -0.38 -7.01 -5.92
CA ILE A 12 -0.94 -6.57 -4.62
C ILE A 12 0.22 -6.28 -3.65
N ASP A 13 0.13 -5.16 -2.94
CA ASP A 13 1.07 -4.81 -1.87
C ASP A 13 0.69 -5.56 -0.58
N PHE A 14 1.47 -6.58 -0.20
CA PHE A 14 1.17 -7.38 0.99
C PHE A 14 1.35 -6.64 2.32
N GLU A 15 2.06 -5.51 2.32
CA GLU A 15 2.36 -4.74 3.53
C GLU A 15 1.32 -3.64 3.78
N GLN A 16 0.51 -3.30 2.78
CA GLN A 16 -0.57 -2.32 2.95
C GLN A 16 -1.67 -2.90 3.86
N PRO A 17 -2.03 -2.19 4.95
CA PRO A 17 -3.12 -2.60 5.83
C PRO A 17 -4.49 -2.42 5.17
N GLY A 18 -5.50 -3.10 5.70
CA GLY A 18 -6.88 -3.09 5.21
C GLY A 18 -7.19 -4.25 4.27
N ARG A 19 -8.17 -4.03 3.37
CA ARG A 19 -8.66 -5.01 2.40
C ARG A 19 -8.19 -4.65 0.99
N GLN A 20 -7.48 -5.57 0.35
CA GLN A 20 -7.05 -5.43 -1.04
C GLN A 20 -7.59 -6.60 -1.89
N ILE A 21 -8.17 -6.26 -3.05
CA ILE A 21 -8.70 -7.24 -4.01
C ILE A 21 -7.87 -7.14 -5.27
N GLY A 22 -7.42 -8.28 -5.79
CA GLY A 22 -6.66 -8.33 -7.03
C GLY A 22 -6.56 -9.75 -7.57
N SER A 23 -5.49 -10.00 -8.33
CA SER A 23 -5.27 -11.31 -8.94
C SER A 23 -3.81 -11.70 -8.96
N LEU A 24 -3.55 -12.99 -8.74
CA LEU A 24 -2.28 -13.60 -9.11
C LEU A 24 -2.23 -13.80 -10.62
N ARG A 25 -1.07 -13.57 -11.21
CA ARG A 25 -0.79 -13.82 -12.63
C ARG A 25 -0.05 -15.15 -12.75
N LEU A 26 -0.77 -16.19 -13.17
CA LEU A 26 -0.19 -17.47 -13.53
C LEU A 26 0.26 -17.43 -14.99
N SER A 27 1.57 -17.47 -15.23
CA SER A 27 2.11 -17.60 -16.58
C SER A 27 1.65 -18.94 -17.19
N HIS A 28 0.93 -18.87 -18.31
CA HIS A 28 0.41 -20.05 -19.00
C HIS A 28 0.52 -19.84 -20.51
N SER A 29 1.22 -20.74 -21.18
CA SER A 29 1.32 -20.75 -22.64
C SER A 29 0.52 -21.92 -23.19
N ASP A 30 -0.22 -21.66 -24.25
CA ASP A 30 -0.90 -22.67 -25.05
C ASP A 30 -0.70 -22.39 -26.56
N ASN A 31 -1.29 -23.22 -27.42
CA ASN A 31 -1.17 -23.09 -28.87
C ASN A 31 -1.78 -21.80 -29.44
N LEU A 32 -2.68 -21.16 -28.70
CA LEU A 32 -3.36 -19.93 -29.10
C LEU A 32 -2.74 -18.69 -28.42
N HIS A 33 -2.03 -18.88 -27.30
CA HIS A 33 -1.47 -17.84 -26.46
C HIS A 33 -0.04 -18.19 -26.03
N ALA A 34 0.97 -17.73 -26.80
CA ALA A 34 2.38 -18.01 -26.52
C ALA A 34 2.91 -17.36 -25.22
N TYR A 35 2.29 -16.26 -24.76
CA TYR A 35 2.67 -15.53 -23.55
C TYR A 35 1.44 -15.18 -22.70
N GLY A 36 0.52 -16.14 -22.59
CA GLY A 36 -0.71 -15.97 -21.82
C GLY A 36 -0.48 -15.85 -20.32
N HIS A 37 -1.47 -15.28 -19.65
CA HIS A 37 -1.58 -15.33 -18.20
C HIS A 37 -3.01 -15.62 -17.80
N ILE A 38 -3.17 -16.52 -16.82
CA ILE A 38 -4.46 -16.81 -16.21
C ILE A 38 -4.56 -15.95 -14.94
N PRO A 39 -5.53 -15.03 -14.85
CA PRO A 39 -5.77 -14.28 -13.63
C PRO A 39 -6.46 -15.18 -12.60
N ILE A 40 -5.86 -15.34 -11.42
CA ILE A 40 -6.44 -16.07 -10.29
C ILE A 40 -6.88 -15.03 -9.25
N PRO A 41 -8.19 -14.83 -9.04
CA PRO A 41 -8.68 -13.84 -8.08
C PRO A 41 -8.23 -14.15 -6.66
N ILE A 42 -7.77 -13.12 -5.94
CA ILE A 42 -7.40 -13.22 -4.53
C ILE A 42 -7.83 -11.96 -3.76
N VAL A 43 -7.94 -12.12 -2.44
CA VAL A 43 -8.13 -11.01 -1.49
C VAL A 43 -7.04 -11.11 -0.44
N GLN A 44 -6.39 -9.99 -0.15
CA GLN A 44 -5.45 -9.82 0.95
C GLN A 44 -6.14 -9.01 2.06
N LEU A 45 -5.94 -9.46 3.30
CA LEU A 45 -6.45 -8.82 4.51
C LEU A 45 -5.28 -8.68 5.47
N GLN A 46 -4.93 -7.46 5.82
CA GLN A 46 -3.81 -7.19 6.73
C GLN A 46 -4.21 -6.16 7.79
N GLY A 47 -4.04 -6.53 9.06
CA GLY A 47 -4.42 -5.67 10.17
C GLY A 47 -5.95 -5.48 10.30
N PRO A 48 -6.38 -4.44 11.03
CA PRO A 48 -7.80 -4.09 11.15
C PRO A 48 -8.37 -3.69 9.79
N LEU A 49 -9.65 -3.98 9.57
CA LEU A 49 -10.39 -3.51 8.41
C LEU A 49 -10.60 -1.99 8.54
N ASP A 50 -9.62 -1.20 8.10
CA ASP A 50 -9.74 0.24 8.01
C ASP A 50 -10.54 0.63 6.77
N ASP A 51 -11.85 0.32 6.74
CA ASP A 51 -12.73 0.77 5.64
C ASP A 51 -12.87 2.32 5.59
N ASP A 52 -12.39 3.06 6.61
CA ASP A 52 -12.46 4.53 6.73
C ASP A 52 -11.12 5.31 6.53
N ALA A 53 -9.96 4.65 6.50
CA ALA A 53 -8.66 5.35 6.53
C ALA A 53 -8.22 5.95 5.18
N ALA A 54 -8.71 5.42 4.04
CA ALA A 54 -8.38 5.94 2.72
C ALA A 54 -8.91 7.38 2.46
N SER A 55 -9.84 7.87 3.29
CA SER A 55 -10.42 9.22 3.16
C SER A 55 -9.69 10.32 3.96
N ARG A 56 -8.67 10.00 4.77
CA ARG A 56 -7.98 11.00 5.62
C ARG A 56 -6.47 10.84 5.59
N GLY A 57 -5.81 11.34 4.54
CA GLY A 57 -4.36 11.14 4.41
C GLY A 57 -3.60 12.05 3.43
N SER A 58 -3.99 13.32 3.26
CA SER A 58 -3.09 14.33 2.65
C SER A 58 -3.34 15.76 3.15
N LEU A 59 -3.58 15.94 4.44
CA LEU A 59 -3.42 17.26 5.07
C LEU A 59 -1.98 17.39 5.56
N GLN A 60 -1.17 17.98 4.69
CA GLN A 60 0.17 18.47 4.92
C GLN A 60 0.25 19.21 6.27
N ALA A 61 1.02 18.66 7.21
CA ALA A 61 1.37 19.31 8.47
C ALA A 61 2.22 20.57 8.17
N GLY A 62 1.54 21.67 7.86
CA GLY A 62 2.13 23.00 7.77
C GLY A 62 2.62 23.43 9.14
N SER A 63 3.94 23.45 9.30
CA SER A 63 4.67 24.07 10.41
C SER A 63 4.08 25.45 10.73
N ARG A 64 3.38 25.57 11.86
CA ARG A 64 3.05 26.86 12.47
C ARG A 64 4.15 27.19 13.48
N LEU A 65 5.35 27.48 12.99
CA LEU A 65 6.34 28.27 13.71
C LEU A 65 5.76 29.67 13.90
N GLY A 66 5.07 29.86 15.02
CA GLY A 66 4.47 31.12 15.44
C GLY A 66 4.68 31.32 16.93
N ALA A 67 5.94 31.39 17.37
CA ALA A 67 6.29 31.96 18.65
C ALA A 67 7.09 33.25 18.39
N MET A 68 6.35 34.33 18.19
CA MET A 68 6.86 35.69 18.13
C MET A 68 7.25 36.10 19.56
N GLN A 69 8.52 35.95 19.92
CA GLN A 69 9.07 36.40 21.20
C GLN A 69 9.12 37.93 21.21
N ILE A 70 8.10 38.55 21.78
CA ILE A 70 8.07 39.98 22.11
C ILE A 70 9.00 40.24 23.30
N GLY A 71 10.12 40.93 23.06
CA GLY A 71 10.94 41.48 24.13
C GLY A 71 10.36 42.80 24.66
N ALA A 72 10.23 42.92 25.98
CA ALA A 72 10.28 44.20 26.71
C ALA A 72 10.45 43.97 28.23
N THR A 73 11.59 44.42 28.76
CA THR A 73 11.83 45.16 30.04
C THR A 73 11.12 44.69 31.33
N HIS A 74 11.80 44.44 32.46
CA HIS A 74 12.57 45.39 33.28
C HIS A 74 13.54 44.66 34.23
N GLY A 75 14.72 45.23 34.47
CA GLY A 75 15.63 44.85 35.55
C GLY A 75 15.22 45.46 36.90
N PRO A 76 15.80 44.97 38.02
CA PRO A 76 15.45 45.38 39.38
C PRO A 76 15.87 46.81 39.73
#